data_AF-A0AA48KHU3-F1
#
_entry.id   AF-A0AA48KHU3-F1
#
_cell.length_a   1.000
_cell.length_b   1.000
_cell.length_c   1.000
_cell.angle_alpha   90.00
_cell.angle_beta   90.00
_cell.angle_gamma   90.00
#
_symmetry.space_group_name_H-M   'P 1'
#
loop_
_entity.id
_entity.type
_entity.pdbx_description
1 polymer ?
#
loop_
_entity_poly.entity_id
_entity_poly.type
_entity_poly.pdbx_seq_one_letter_code
_entity_poly.pdbx_strand_id
1 'polypeptide(L)'
;MSDAKKTIIGFVCERSLPLEYMLDGGKALLDDPDTKVVIVPCSGMVKPTFLETALAKGADATFVCGCAIGDCHYRTGNLMIRERLEGKRSPKLRKTTDRRKVGMFFVTMKDRTAFLAALAEFKAGLDARPAQEE
;
A
#
# COMPACT_ATOMS: atom_id res chain seq x y z
N MET A 1 10.03 22.87 10.01
CA MET A 1 8.80 22.17 9.56
C MET A 1 8.95 20.77 10.11
N SER A 2 8.19 20.43 11.16
CA SER A 2 8.41 19.20 11.92
C SER A 2 8.10 18.00 11.03
N ASP A 3 9.05 17.06 10.92
CA ASP A 3 8.81 15.68 10.46
C ASP A 3 7.78 15.04 11.39
N ALA A 4 6.50 15.32 11.14
CA ALA A 4 5.40 14.73 11.90
C ALA A 4 5.37 13.24 11.55
N LYS A 5 5.50 12.40 12.58
CA LYS A 5 5.45 10.94 12.47
C LYS A 5 4.19 10.52 11.70
N LYS A 6 4.33 10.01 10.47
CA LYS A 6 3.21 9.60 9.61
C LYS A 6 2.98 8.11 9.73
N THR A 7 1.87 7.70 10.35
CA THR A 7 1.54 6.28 10.50
C THR A 7 0.95 5.73 9.21
N ILE A 8 1.54 4.65 8.70
CA ILE A 8 1.15 4.05 7.42
C ILE A 8 0.81 2.58 7.63
N ILE A 9 -0.31 2.15 7.05
CA ILE A 9 -0.74 0.76 7.09
C ILE A 9 -0.69 0.15 5.69
N GLY A 10 0.19 -0.83 5.52
CA GLY A 10 0.36 -1.59 4.28
C GLY A 10 -0.32 -2.95 4.33
N PHE A 11 -1.08 -3.30 3.31
CA PHE A 11 -1.55 -4.67 3.09
C PHE A 11 -0.65 -5.33 2.06
N VAL A 12 0.18 -6.28 2.48
CA VAL A 12 1.28 -6.80 1.64
C VAL A 12 1.08 -8.28 1.35
N CYS A 13 1.15 -8.63 0.07
CA CYS A 13 1.16 -10.01 -0.40
C CYS A 13 2.40 -10.74 0.14
N GLU A 14 2.20 -11.88 0.79
CA GLU A 14 3.30 -12.70 1.35
C GLU A 14 4.34 -13.13 0.31
N ARG A 15 3.95 -13.17 -0.97
CA ARG A 15 4.79 -13.58 -2.10
C ARG A 15 5.43 -12.43 -2.88
N SER A 16 5.15 -11.16 -2.53
CA SER A 16 5.68 -10.02 -3.30
C SER A 16 7.03 -9.52 -2.81
N LEU A 17 7.31 -9.70 -1.51
CA LEU A 17 8.52 -9.21 -0.86
C LEU A 17 9.03 -10.23 0.16
N PRO A 18 10.33 -10.22 0.49
CA PRO A 18 10.91 -11.08 1.51
C PRO A 18 10.58 -10.58 2.93
N LEU A 19 9.28 -10.60 3.28
CA LEU A 19 8.73 -9.95 4.48
C LEU A 19 9.36 -10.40 5.79
N GLU A 20 9.80 -11.65 5.87
CA GLU A 20 10.49 -12.21 7.03
C GLU A 20 11.76 -11.42 7.39
N TYR A 21 12.46 -10.87 6.41
CA TYR A 21 13.68 -10.07 6.61
C TYR A 21 13.43 -8.56 6.58
N MET A 22 12.17 -8.13 6.40
CA MET A 22 11.79 -6.72 6.32
C MET A 22 11.02 -6.23 7.53
N LEU A 23 10.48 -7.14 8.35
CA LEU A 23 9.57 -6.81 9.45
C LEU A 23 10.20 -7.11 10.81
N ASP A 24 9.89 -6.27 11.79
CA ASP A 24 10.14 -6.56 13.19
C ASP A 24 9.07 -7.50 13.80
N GLY A 25 9.24 -7.88 15.07
CA GLY A 25 8.27 -8.72 15.78
C GLY A 25 6.88 -8.10 15.95
N GLY A 26 6.76 -6.78 15.79
CA GLY A 26 5.51 -6.01 15.80
C GLY A 26 4.89 -5.80 14.42
N LYS A 27 5.48 -6.35 13.36
CA LYS A 27 5.11 -6.18 11.94
C LYS A 27 5.30 -4.75 11.42
N ALA A 28 6.19 -3.96 12.01
CA ALA A 28 6.66 -2.71 11.41
C ALA A 28 7.85 -2.99 10.47
N LEU A 29 8.03 -2.16 9.43
CA LEU A 29 9.20 -2.27 8.57
C LEU A 29 10.46 -1.88 9.35
N LEU A 30 11.53 -2.66 9.20
CA LEU A 30 12.83 -2.38 9.82
C LEU A 30 13.43 -1.05 9.33
N ASP A 31 13.28 -0.75 8.03
CA ASP A 31 13.77 0.48 7.41
C ASP A 31 12.82 1.68 7.61
N ASP A 32 11.57 1.43 8.00
CA ASP A 32 10.56 2.47 8.22
C ASP A 32 9.59 2.09 9.36
N PRO A 33 9.95 2.33 10.63
CA PRO A 33 9.16 1.91 11.79
C PRO A 33 7.75 2.50 11.88
N ASP A 34 7.47 3.57 11.13
CA ASP A 34 6.14 4.19 11.07
C ASP A 34 5.18 3.47 10.11
N THR A 35 5.73 2.59 9.26
CA THR A 35 4.97 1.73 8.36
C THR A 35 4.75 0.36 8.98
N LYS A 36 3.49 0.04 9.26
CA LYS A 36 3.04 -1.27 9.75
C LYS A 36 2.44 -2.09 8.64
N VAL A 37 2.73 -3.38 8.65
CA VAL A 37 2.33 -4.32 7.60
C VAL A 37 1.33 -5.35 8.11
N VAL A 38 0.24 -5.49 7.36
CA VAL A 38 -0.69 -6.61 7.45
C VAL A 38 -0.37 -7.55 6.29
N ILE A 39 0.19 -8.70 6.62
CA ILE A 39 0.51 -9.74 5.65
C ILE A 39 -0.80 -10.41 5.21
N VAL A 40 -0.99 -10.53 3.89
CA VAL A 40 -2.10 -11.25 3.29
C VAL A 40 -1.56 -12.30 2.30
N PRO A 41 -2.23 -13.45 2.10
CA PRO A 41 -1.77 -14.45 1.14
C PRO A 41 -1.66 -13.90 -0.28
N CYS A 42 -2.58 -13.00 -0.66
CA CYS A 42 -2.56 -12.32 -1.95
C CYS A 42 -3.17 -10.92 -1.83
N SER A 43 -2.62 -9.96 -2.58
CA SER A 43 -3.19 -8.61 -2.68
C SER A 43 -4.62 -8.60 -3.24
N GLY A 44 -5.03 -9.62 -4.01
CA GLY A 44 -6.39 -9.77 -4.51
C GLY A 44 -7.45 -9.99 -3.41
N MET A 45 -7.05 -10.44 -2.22
CA MET A 45 -7.94 -10.57 -1.06
C MET A 45 -8.26 -9.23 -0.39
N VAL A 46 -7.44 -8.20 -0.66
CA VAL A 46 -7.63 -6.87 -0.12
C VAL A 46 -8.89 -6.26 -0.74
N LYS A 47 -9.79 -5.78 0.11
CA LYS A 47 -10.96 -5.01 -0.28
C LYS A 47 -10.65 -3.53 -0.07
N PRO A 48 -11.13 -2.60 -0.92
CA PRO A 48 -10.93 -1.17 -0.69
C PRO A 48 -11.39 -0.69 0.69
N THR A 49 -12.42 -1.32 1.25
CA THR A 49 -12.89 -1.03 2.61
C THR A 49 -11.84 -1.28 3.69
N PHE A 50 -10.86 -2.16 3.47
CA PHE A 50 -9.78 -2.40 4.44
C PHE A 50 -8.84 -1.17 4.53
N LEU A 51 -8.49 -0.60 3.37
CA LEU A 51 -7.70 0.63 3.27
C LEU A 51 -8.48 1.79 3.90
N GLU A 52 -9.76 1.94 3.56
CA GLU A 52 -10.62 2.98 4.14
C GLU A 52 -10.78 2.86 5.65
N THR A 53 -10.90 1.64 6.18
CA THR A 53 -11.02 1.42 7.61
C THR A 53 -9.73 1.80 8.33
N ALA A 54 -8.57 1.52 7.74
CA ALA A 54 -7.29 1.93 8.32
C ALA A 54 -7.14 3.46 8.33
N LEU A 55 -7.53 4.15 7.25
CA LEU A 55 -7.58 5.62 7.22
C LEU A 55 -8.55 6.17 8.29
N ALA A 56 -9.75 5.60 8.41
CA ALA A 56 -10.74 6.02 9.41
C ALA A 56 -10.28 5.79 10.85
N LYS A 57 -9.36 4.83 11.08
CA LYS A 57 -8.75 4.56 12.39
C LYS A 57 -7.53 5.44 12.70
N GLY A 58 -7.24 6.42 11.86
CA GLY A 58 -6.18 7.41 12.10
C GLY A 58 -4.85 7.11 11.40
N ALA A 59 -4.81 6.21 10.42
CA ALA A 59 -3.65 6.11 9.53
C ALA A 59 -3.59 7.34 8.61
N ASP A 60 -2.40 7.92 8.45
CA ASP A 60 -2.18 9.06 7.54
C ASP A 60 -2.32 8.62 6.08
N ALA A 61 -1.84 7.41 5.79
CA ALA A 61 -1.97 6.76 4.50
C ALA A 61 -2.03 5.25 4.62
N THR A 62 -2.49 4.62 3.55
CA THR A 62 -2.56 3.17 3.42
C THR A 62 -2.04 2.75 2.07
N PHE A 63 -1.59 1.52 1.93
CA PHE A 63 -1.22 1.01 0.62
C PHE A 63 -1.52 -0.48 0.49
N VAL A 64 -1.56 -0.94 -0.75
CA VAL A 64 -1.48 -2.36 -1.07
C VAL A 64 -0.18 -2.65 -1.81
N CYS A 65 0.48 -3.73 -1.44
CA CYS A 65 1.64 -4.25 -2.16
C CYS A 65 1.32 -5.65 -2.69
N GLY A 66 1.53 -5.86 -3.98
CA GLY A 66 1.33 -7.13 -4.66
C GLY A 66 2.52 -7.52 -5.52
N CYS A 67 2.49 -8.75 -6.05
CA CYS A 67 3.45 -9.19 -7.05
C CYS A 67 3.42 -8.26 -8.27
N ALA A 68 4.53 -8.15 -8.98
CA ALA A 68 4.63 -7.45 -10.26
C ALA A 68 3.51 -7.88 -11.22
N ILE A 69 2.98 -6.94 -12.00
CA ILE A 69 1.89 -7.21 -12.93
C ILE A 69 2.38 -8.22 -13.99
N GLY A 70 1.63 -9.32 -14.17
CA GLY A 70 2.02 -10.45 -15.01
C GLY A 70 2.68 -11.60 -14.27
N ASP A 71 3.21 -11.38 -13.06
CA ASP A 71 3.91 -12.39 -12.23
C ASP A 71 3.13 -12.71 -10.94
N CYS A 72 1.80 -12.70 -11.01
CA CYS A 72 0.98 -13.02 -9.84
C CYS A 72 0.98 -14.53 -9.60
N HIS A 73 1.37 -14.96 -8.39
CA HIS A 73 1.27 -16.36 -7.99
C HIS A 73 -0.16 -16.91 -8.15
N TYR A 74 -1.17 -16.10 -7.83
CA TYR A 74 -2.59 -16.44 -7.98
C TYR A 74 -3.18 -15.93 -9.31
N ARG A 75 -2.34 -15.82 -10.36
CA ARG A 75 -2.66 -15.43 -11.74
C ARG A 75 -3.10 -13.97 -11.94
N THR A 76 -4.14 -13.52 -11.24
CA THR A 76 -4.78 -12.22 -11.51
C THR A 76 -5.08 -11.39 -10.26
N GLY A 77 -4.71 -11.85 -9.06
CA GLY A 77 -5.03 -11.15 -7.80
C GLY A 77 -4.53 -9.71 -7.75
N ASN A 78 -3.30 -9.46 -8.22
CA ASN A 78 -2.73 -8.12 -8.31
C ASN A 78 -3.47 -7.20 -9.31
N LEU A 79 -3.90 -7.74 -10.45
CA LEU A 79 -4.73 -7.04 -11.43
C LEU A 79 -6.10 -6.69 -10.84
N MET A 80 -6.73 -7.62 -10.11
CA MET A 80 -8.04 -7.37 -9.48
C MET A 80 -7.99 -6.20 -8.51
N ILE A 81 -6.97 -6.14 -7.64
CA ILE A 81 -6.88 -5.05 -6.67
C ILE A 81 -6.55 -3.72 -7.36
N ARG A 82 -5.67 -3.73 -8.37
CA ARG A 82 -5.39 -2.53 -9.18
C ARG A 82 -6.67 -1.96 -9.77
N GLU A 83 -7.47 -2.79 -10.44
CA GLU A 83 -8.73 -2.35 -11.04
C GLU A 83 -9.75 -1.87 -10.01
N ARG A 84 -9.78 -2.44 -8.80
CA ARG A 84 -10.65 -1.97 -7.71
C ARG A 84 -10.27 -0.57 -7.25
N LEU A 85 -8.98 -0.31 -7.07
CA LEU A 85 -8.46 0.99 -6.62
C LEU A 85 -8.47 2.04 -7.74
N GLU A 86 -8.36 1.62 -9.00
CA GLU A 86 -8.58 2.47 -10.18
C GLU A 86 -10.06 2.78 -10.41
N GLY A 87 -10.98 2.04 -9.78
CA GLY A 87 -12.42 2.22 -9.95
C GLY A 87 -13.00 1.52 -11.19
N LYS A 88 -12.24 0.61 -11.81
CA LYS A 88 -12.65 -0.22 -12.96
C LYS A 88 -13.41 -1.48 -12.53
N ARG A 89 -13.23 -1.93 -11.29
CA ARG A 89 -13.83 -3.18 -10.75
C ARG A 89 -14.48 -2.97 -9.38
N SER A 90 -15.60 -3.63 -9.12
CA SER A 90 -16.23 -3.63 -7.79
C SER A 90 -15.62 -4.67 -6.85
N PRO A 91 -15.59 -4.43 -5.53
CA PRO A 91 -15.88 -3.16 -4.84
C PRO A 91 -14.81 -2.09 -5.13
N LYS A 92 -15.19 -0.82 -5.09
CA LYS A 92 -14.35 0.36 -5.36
C LYS A 92 -14.10 1.15 -4.08
N LEU A 93 -13.14 2.06 -4.11
CA LEU A 93 -13.03 3.11 -3.09
C LEU A 93 -14.28 4.02 -3.13
N ARG A 94 -14.71 4.49 -1.96
CA ARG A 94 -15.71 5.54 -1.82
C ARG A 94 -15.20 6.83 -2.47
N LYS A 95 -16.11 7.61 -3.05
CA LYS A 95 -15.79 8.91 -3.65
C LYS A 95 -15.21 9.91 -2.64
N THR A 96 -15.54 9.74 -1.35
CA THR A 96 -15.05 10.57 -0.25
C THR A 96 -13.64 10.20 0.20
N THR A 97 -13.09 9.07 -0.25
CA THR A 97 -11.76 8.63 0.13
C THR A 97 -10.72 9.41 -0.66
N ASP A 98 -9.82 10.11 0.04
CA ASP A 98 -8.69 10.80 -0.60
C ASP A 98 -7.74 9.76 -1.22
N ARG A 99 -7.74 9.70 -2.56
CA ARG A 99 -6.96 8.71 -3.31
C ARG A 99 -5.46 8.91 -3.14
N ARG A 100 -5.00 10.12 -2.79
CA ARG A 100 -3.58 10.40 -2.53
C ARG A 100 -3.07 9.68 -1.29
N LYS A 101 -3.96 9.33 -0.37
CA LYS A 101 -3.66 8.55 0.84
C LYS A 101 -3.70 7.04 0.60
N VAL A 102 -3.90 6.59 -0.64
CA VAL A 102 -3.99 5.17 -1.00
C VAL A 102 -2.93 4.83 -2.05
N GLY A 103 -1.84 4.21 -1.62
CA GLY A 103 -0.74 3.76 -2.48
C GLY A 103 -0.98 2.37 -3.08
N MET A 104 -0.36 2.12 -4.24
CA MET A 104 -0.31 0.81 -4.87
C MET A 104 1.11 0.50 -5.30
N PHE A 105 1.65 -0.62 -4.86
CA PHE A 105 2.99 -1.08 -5.22
C PHE A 105 2.91 -2.48 -5.82
N PHE A 106 3.52 -2.67 -6.99
CA PHE A 106 3.60 -3.96 -7.66
C PHE A 106 5.06 -4.28 -7.93
N VAL A 107 5.61 -5.21 -7.17
CA VAL A 107 7.06 -5.46 -7.09
C VAL A 107 7.36 -6.95 -7.16
N THR A 108 8.58 -7.30 -7.55
CA THR A 108 9.08 -8.67 -7.45
C THR A 108 9.81 -8.89 -6.13
N MET A 109 10.03 -10.14 -5.75
CA MET A 109 10.75 -10.52 -4.52
C MET A 109 12.17 -9.92 -4.43
N LYS A 110 12.76 -9.51 -5.54
CA LYS A 110 14.11 -8.92 -5.60
C LYS A 110 14.12 -7.40 -5.45
N ASP A 111 12.96 -6.75 -5.57
CA ASP A 111 12.83 -5.31 -5.69
C ASP A 111 12.66 -4.59 -4.33
N ARG A 112 13.24 -5.13 -3.25
CA ARG A 112 13.15 -4.53 -1.90
C ARG A 112 13.55 -3.06 -1.92
N THR A 113 14.68 -2.74 -2.53
CA THR A 113 15.21 -1.36 -2.56
C THR A 113 14.28 -0.43 -3.33
N ALA A 114 13.74 -0.89 -4.46
CA ALA A 114 12.80 -0.11 -5.26
C ALA A 114 11.49 0.12 -4.51
N PHE A 115 10.99 -0.89 -3.78
CA PHE A 115 9.82 -0.74 -2.90
C PHE A 115 10.05 0.32 -1.82
N LEU A 116 11.18 0.27 -1.11
CA LEU A 116 11.49 1.25 -0.06
C LEU A 116 11.63 2.67 -0.62
N ALA A 117 12.25 2.82 -1.78
CA ALA A 117 12.34 4.12 -2.46
C ALA A 117 10.94 4.65 -2.85
N ALA A 118 10.10 3.81 -3.45
CA ALA A 118 8.74 4.18 -3.83
C ALA A 118 7.86 4.49 -2.61
N LEU A 119 8.06 3.78 -1.49
CA LEU A 119 7.38 4.07 -0.24
C LEU A 119 7.82 5.43 0.33
N ALA A 120 9.11 5.75 0.32
CA ALA A 120 9.62 7.03 0.76
C ALA A 120 9.08 8.20 -0.10
N GLU A 121 9.03 8.02 -1.42
CA GLU A 121 8.43 9.00 -2.34
C GLU A 121 6.94 9.19 -2.06
N PHE A 122 6.19 8.10 -1.88
CA PHE A 122 4.78 8.15 -1.49
C PHE A 122 4.58 8.93 -0.18
N LYS A 123 5.43 8.70 0.83
CA LYS A 123 5.41 9.41 2.12
C LYS A 123 5.67 10.91 2.00
N ALA A 124 6.62 11.28 1.14
CA ALA A 124 6.92 12.68 0.87
C ALA A 124 5.76 13.37 0.13
N GLY A 125 5.10 12.65 -0.79
CA GLY A 125 3.95 13.16 -1.54
C GLY A 125 2.70 13.43 -0.70
N LEU A 126 2.58 12.88 0.51
CA LEU A 126 1.42 13.11 1.39
C LEU A 126 1.29 14.56 1.85
N ASP A 127 2.39 15.31 1.93
CA ASP A 127 2.40 16.71 2.35
C ASP A 127 2.13 17.69 1.20
N ALA A 128 2.13 17.20 -0.05
CA ALA A 128 1.85 18.04 -1.20
C ALA A 128 0.39 18.50 -1.18
N ARG A 129 0.18 19.83 -1.22
CA ARG A 129 -1.15 20.42 -1.45
C ARG A 129 -1.74 19.85 -2.74
N PRO A 130 -3.07 19.64 -2.81
CA PRO A 130 -3.68 19.18 -4.05
C PRO A 130 -3.36 20.17 -5.18
N ALA A 131 -2.86 19.65 -6.30
CA ALA A 131 -3.04 20.34 -7.57
C ALA A 131 -4.55 20.40 -7.80
N GLN A 132 -5.08 21.61 -7.96
CA GLN A 132 -6.47 21.83 -8.30
C GLN A 132 -6.74 21.11 -9.64
N GLU A 133 -7.56 20.07 -9.63
CA GLU A 133 -8.12 19.51 -10.87
C GLU A 133 -9.28 20.44 -11.29
N GLU A 134 -9.13 21.05 -12.48
CA GLU A 134 -10.11 21.89 -13.20
C GLU A 134 -11.42 21.17 -13.52
#